data_AF-A0A0D7A5D9-F1
#
_entry.id   AF-A0A0D7A5D9-F1
#
_cell.length_a   1.000
_cell.length_b   1.000
_cell.length_c   1.000
_cell.angle_alpha   90.00
_cell.angle_beta   90.00
_cell.angle_gamma   90.00
#
_symmetry.space_group_name_H-M   'P 1'
#
loop_
_entity.id
_entity.type
_entity.pdbx_description
1 polymer ?
#
loop_
_entity_poly.entity_id
_entity_poly.type
_entity_poly.pdbx_seq_one_letter_code
_entity_poly.pdbx_strand_id
1 'polypeptide(L)'
;MLDLYTDVLLDESGYRNFRRHGAKFERACEGLVVVGHTECGGANACYAAVKRAEEGQGPAVAEPHLPVDAPLNKWLAPLTSLAGSLKLGTVPSEVAVPALVEENVRVQVEHICNTSVIQDAWAKKEGKPVWVHGWVFDIANGKIKDLEISRGPSIH
;
A
#
# COMPACT_ATOMS: atom_id res chain seq x y z
N MET A 1 8.75 16.69 1.74
CA MET A 1 9.15 15.62 2.68
C MET A 1 8.78 14.32 1.99
N LEU A 2 9.69 13.34 1.93
CA LEU A 2 9.81 12.33 0.85
C LEU A 2 8.61 11.36 0.71
N ASP A 3 7.96 11.35 -0.45
CA ASP A 3 7.02 10.31 -0.89
C ASP A 3 7.79 9.06 -1.35
N LEU A 4 7.98 8.11 -0.43
CA LEU A 4 8.65 6.83 -0.68
C LEU A 4 7.73 5.67 -0.27
N TYR A 5 6.51 5.59 -0.80
CA TYR A 5 5.62 4.44 -0.52
C TYR A 5 4.69 4.15 -1.67
N THR A 6 5.13 3.30 -2.60
CA THR A 6 4.27 2.39 -3.36
C THR A 6 5.15 1.53 -4.26
N ASP A 7 5.20 0.22 -4.02
CA ASP A 7 5.62 -0.73 -5.05
C ASP A 7 4.47 -0.81 -6.06
N VAL A 8 4.59 -0.04 -7.14
CA VAL A 8 3.69 -0.09 -8.29
C VAL A 8 4.14 -1.24 -9.19
N LEU A 9 3.34 -2.29 -9.30
CA LEU A 9 3.54 -3.31 -10.32
C LEU A 9 3.10 -2.73 -11.66
N LEU A 10 4.08 -2.46 -12.53
CA LEU A 10 3.86 -2.27 -13.96
C LEU A 10 4.04 -3.63 -14.64
N ASP A 11 3.10 -3.92 -15.54
CA ASP A 11 3.12 -4.97 -16.58
C ASP A 11 4.54 -5.31 -17.09
N GLU A 12 4.75 -6.57 -17.49
CA GLU A 12 5.98 -7.40 -17.64
C GLU A 12 7.21 -6.80 -18.36
N SER A 13 7.25 -5.51 -18.66
CA SER A 13 8.36 -4.81 -19.33
C SER A 13 9.25 -3.94 -18.42
N GLY A 14 9.07 -3.98 -17.10
CA GLY A 14 10.15 -3.62 -16.17
C GLY A 14 9.83 -2.53 -15.15
N TYR A 15 10.37 -2.76 -13.95
CA TYR A 15 10.37 -1.90 -12.78
C TYR A 15 10.96 -0.52 -13.12
N ARG A 16 10.16 0.55 -13.07
CA ARG A 16 10.66 1.94 -13.16
C ARG A 16 10.05 2.83 -12.07
N ASN A 17 10.94 3.32 -11.21
CA ASN A 17 10.64 4.30 -10.16
C ASN A 17 9.84 5.49 -10.70
N PHE A 18 8.68 5.76 -10.10
CA PHE A 18 7.80 6.91 -10.37
C PHE A 18 8.39 8.22 -9.82
N ARG A 19 9.61 8.59 -10.23
CA ARG A 19 10.26 9.84 -9.82
C ARG A 19 10.28 10.84 -10.97
N ARG A 20 9.45 11.90 -10.84
CA ARG A 20 9.58 13.31 -11.31
C ARG A 20 10.43 13.66 -12.54
N HIS A 21 10.68 12.73 -13.45
CA HIS A 21 11.34 12.95 -14.73
C HIS A 21 10.33 12.71 -15.83
N GLY A 22 9.45 13.70 -16.03
CA GLY A 22 8.70 13.88 -17.27
C GLY A 22 8.08 12.62 -17.87
N ALA A 23 7.51 11.73 -17.05
CA ALA A 23 6.80 10.56 -17.53
C ALA A 23 5.53 11.05 -18.25
N LYS A 24 5.69 11.36 -19.53
CA LYS A 24 4.60 11.30 -20.48
C LYS A 24 4.20 9.83 -20.52
N PHE A 25 2.92 9.54 -20.33
CA PHE A 25 2.34 8.24 -20.64
C PHE A 25 2.47 8.02 -22.16
N GLU A 26 3.66 7.66 -22.64
CA GLU A 26 3.95 7.39 -24.06
C GLU A 26 3.50 5.99 -24.48
N ARG A 27 3.22 5.12 -23.50
CA ARG A 27 2.42 3.91 -23.70
C ARG A 27 1.24 3.96 -22.75
N ALA A 28 0.07 3.69 -23.29
CA ALA A 28 -1.17 3.73 -22.55
C ALA A 28 -1.25 2.53 -21.59
N CYS A 29 -0.72 2.67 -20.38
CA CYS A 29 -1.17 1.83 -19.26
C CYS A 29 -2.64 2.18 -19.02
N GLU A 30 -3.53 1.23 -19.29
CA GLU A 30 -4.98 1.39 -19.10
C GLU A 30 -5.37 1.24 -17.62
N GLY A 31 -4.50 0.64 -16.80
CA GLY A 31 -4.69 0.50 -15.36
C GLY A 31 -3.37 0.40 -14.59
N LEU A 32 -3.34 1.02 -13.41
CA LEU A 32 -2.34 0.84 -12.36
C LEU A 32 -2.94 -0.10 -11.31
N VAL A 33 -2.17 -1.07 -10.82
CA VAL A 33 -2.64 -1.99 -9.77
C VAL A 33 -1.72 -1.88 -8.56
N VAL A 34 -2.32 -1.62 -7.39
CA VAL A 34 -1.68 -1.78 -6.09
C VAL A 34 -1.99 -3.18 -5.58
N VAL A 35 -0.96 -3.98 -5.30
CA VAL A 35 -1.14 -5.38 -4.88
C VAL A 35 -0.52 -5.59 -3.51
N GLY A 36 -1.35 -5.95 -2.54
CA GLY A 36 -0.91 -6.54 -1.28
C GLY A 36 -0.83 -8.07 -1.40
N HIS A 37 -0.32 -8.75 -0.38
CA HIS A 37 -0.29 -10.22 -0.38
C HIS A 37 -0.52 -10.80 1.02
N THR A 38 -1.10 -12.00 1.08
CA THR A 38 -1.19 -12.77 2.33
C THR A 38 0.21 -13.13 2.84
N GLU A 39 0.33 -13.46 4.13
CA GLU A 39 1.64 -13.77 4.76
C GLU A 39 2.70 -12.65 4.62
N CYS A 40 2.27 -11.39 4.58
CA CYS A 40 3.17 -10.25 4.48
C CYS A 40 4.03 -10.08 5.74
N GLY A 41 5.33 -10.36 5.63
CA GLY A 41 6.28 -10.20 6.74
C GLY A 41 6.30 -8.79 7.35
N GLY A 42 6.15 -7.75 6.52
CA GLY A 42 6.03 -6.37 6.99
C GLY A 42 4.76 -6.12 7.81
N ALA A 43 3.61 -6.58 7.33
CA ALA A 43 2.35 -6.47 8.05
C ALA A 43 2.37 -7.27 9.38
N ASN A 44 2.96 -8.46 9.37
CA ASN A 44 3.19 -9.28 10.56
C ASN A 44 4.04 -8.53 11.60
N ALA A 45 5.16 -7.93 11.18
CA ALA A 45 6.03 -7.17 12.07
C ALA A 45 5.32 -5.94 12.66
N CYS A 46 4.57 -5.19 11.84
CA CYS A 46 3.78 -4.04 12.28
C CYS A 46 2.66 -4.44 13.26
N TYR A 47 1.94 -5.53 12.98
CA TYR A 47 0.95 -6.10 13.90
C TYR A 47 1.59 -6.50 15.23
N ALA A 48 2.70 -7.24 15.20
CA ALA A 48 3.40 -7.67 16.40
C ALA A 48 3.87 -6.47 17.24
N ALA A 49 4.28 -5.37 16.59
CA ALA A 49 4.65 -4.14 17.27
C ALA A 49 3.48 -3.50 18.02
N VAL A 50 2.32 -3.36 17.39
CA VAL A 50 1.15 -2.78 18.07
C VAL A 50 0.62 -3.70 19.16
N LYS A 51 0.63 -5.02 18.95
CA LYS A 51 0.25 -6.00 19.97
C LYS A 51 1.12 -5.91 21.22
N ARG A 52 2.45 -5.87 21.05
CA ARG A 52 3.38 -5.69 22.19
C ARG A 52 3.14 -4.38 22.92
N ALA A 53 2.84 -3.30 22.19
CA ALA A 53 2.55 -2.01 22.79
C ALA A 53 1.24 -2.03 23.62
N GLU A 54 0.18 -2.67 23.11
CA GLU A 54 -1.06 -2.90 23.85
C GLU A 54 -0.82 -3.76 25.12
N GLU A 55 0.09 -4.72 25.06
CA GLU A 55 0.51 -5.56 26.20
C GLU A 55 1.49 -4.83 27.16
N GLY A 56 1.82 -3.57 26.91
CA GLY A 56 2.73 -2.78 27.75
C GLY A 56 4.21 -3.13 27.62
N GLN A 57 4.61 -3.86 26.57
CA GLN A 57 5.98 -4.35 26.34
C GLN A 57 6.88 -3.36 25.57
N GLY A 58 6.61 -2.06 25.66
CA GLY A 58 7.40 -1.00 25.06
C GLY A 58 6.74 -0.33 23.84
N PRO A 59 7.51 0.43 23.04
CA PRO A 59 6.96 1.21 21.93
C PRO A 59 6.55 0.33 20.74
N ALA A 60 5.54 0.79 19.99
CA ALA A 60 5.07 0.15 18.76
C ALA A 60 6.07 0.35 17.61
N VAL A 61 7.17 -0.40 17.67
CA VAL A 61 8.24 -0.41 16.67
C VAL A 61 8.32 -1.79 16.05
N ALA A 62 8.25 -1.87 14.71
CA ALA A 62 8.18 -3.11 13.94
C ALA A 62 9.32 -4.08 14.29
N GLU A 63 10.56 -3.57 14.32
CA GLU A 63 11.73 -4.35 14.69
C GLU A 63 12.35 -3.87 16.01
N PRO A 64 12.01 -4.51 17.15
CA PRO A 64 12.39 -4.03 18.47
C PRO A 64 13.89 -4.13 18.79
N HIS A 65 14.67 -4.94 18.07
CA HIS A 65 16.12 -5.00 18.26
C HIS A 65 16.88 -3.89 17.53
N LEU A 66 16.21 -3.14 16.65
CA LEU A 66 16.79 -2.02 15.92
C LEU A 66 16.39 -0.69 16.56
N PRO A 67 17.22 0.36 16.45
CA PRO A 67 16.84 1.72 16.84
C PRO A 67 15.52 2.16 16.18
N VAL A 68 14.76 3.02 16.86
CA VAL A 68 13.49 3.57 16.34
C VAL A 68 13.70 4.27 14.99
N ASP A 69 14.85 4.90 14.80
CA ASP A 69 15.19 5.65 13.61
C ASP A 69 15.95 4.82 12.55
N ALA A 70 16.11 3.51 12.78
CA ALA A 70 16.66 2.60 11.80
C ALA A 70 15.86 2.66 10.48
N PRO A 71 16.51 2.54 9.31
CA PRO A 71 15.82 2.64 8.02
C PRO A 71 14.59 1.74 7.88
N LEU A 72 14.67 0.49 8.37
CA LEU A 72 13.55 -0.45 8.36
C LEU A 72 12.38 0.01 9.24
N ASN A 73 12.67 0.50 10.44
CA ASN A 73 11.62 1.00 11.34
C ASN A 73 10.97 2.27 10.82
N LYS A 74 11.75 3.18 10.22
CA LYS A 74 11.21 4.33 9.48
C LYS A 74 10.34 3.88 8.31
N TRP A 75 10.78 2.85 7.58
CA TRP A 75 10.03 2.27 6.46
C TRP A 75 8.72 1.58 6.91
N LEU A 76 8.66 1.00 8.10
CA LEU A 76 7.46 0.32 8.59
C LEU A 76 6.56 1.22 9.44
N ALA A 77 7.00 2.43 9.77
CA ALA A 77 6.26 3.35 10.64
C ALA A 77 4.84 3.68 10.15
N PRO A 78 4.58 3.97 8.84
CA PRO A 78 3.22 4.25 8.38
C PRO A 78 2.29 3.04 8.53
N LEU A 79 2.76 1.84 8.20
CA LEU A 79 1.98 0.61 8.32
C LEU A 79 1.73 0.24 9.80
N THR A 80 2.71 0.49 10.67
CA THR A 80 2.58 0.32 12.13
C THR A 80 1.56 1.31 12.70
N SER A 81 1.60 2.56 12.24
CA SER A 81 0.61 3.58 12.61
C SER A 81 -0.79 3.20 12.15
N LEU A 82 -0.94 2.65 10.93
CA LEU A 82 -2.21 2.17 10.41
C LEU A 82 -2.76 1.01 11.27
N ALA A 83 -1.91 0.05 11.65
CA ALA A 83 -2.29 -1.04 12.53
C ALA A 83 -2.79 -0.53 13.90
N GLY A 84 -2.14 0.51 14.43
CA GLY A 84 -2.54 1.17 15.68
C GLY A 84 -3.88 1.91 15.55
N SER A 85 -4.10 2.66 14.46
CA SER A 85 -5.37 3.37 14.25
C SER A 85 -6.56 2.43 14.09
N LEU A 86 -6.32 1.23 13.54
CA LEU A 86 -7.32 0.16 13.42
C LEU A 86 -7.50 -0.65 14.72
N LYS A 87 -6.75 -0.34 15.78
CA LYS A 87 -6.77 -1.04 17.09
C LYS A 87 -6.52 -2.54 16.99
N LEU A 88 -5.71 -2.96 16.02
CA LEU A 88 -5.50 -4.38 15.71
C LEU A 88 -4.73 -5.13 16.79
N GLY A 89 -4.02 -4.46 17.70
CA GLY A 89 -3.24 -5.12 18.76
C GLY A 89 -4.08 -5.99 19.71
N THR A 90 -5.41 -5.77 19.76
CA THR A 90 -6.36 -6.58 20.55
C THR A 90 -7.05 -7.70 19.74
N VAL A 91 -6.79 -7.77 18.44
CA VAL A 91 -7.42 -8.72 17.51
C VAL A 91 -6.47 -9.91 17.29
N PRO A 92 -6.98 -11.15 17.20
CA PRO A 92 -6.17 -12.32 16.82
C PRO A 92 -5.44 -12.11 15.49
N SER A 93 -4.20 -12.61 15.39
CA SER A 93 -3.31 -12.41 14.23
C SER A 93 -3.94 -12.84 12.92
N GLU A 94 -4.69 -13.94 12.95
CA GLU A 94 -5.30 -14.60 11.79
C GLU A 94 -6.36 -13.73 11.13
N VAL A 95 -6.91 -12.76 11.87
CA VAL A 95 -7.88 -11.77 11.39
C VAL A 95 -7.21 -10.42 11.19
N ALA A 96 -6.34 -10.02 12.11
CA ALA A 96 -5.71 -8.71 12.13
C ALA A 96 -4.76 -8.49 10.94
N VAL A 97 -3.91 -9.47 10.63
CA VAL A 97 -2.88 -9.32 9.59
C VAL A 97 -3.50 -9.25 8.19
N PRO A 98 -4.45 -10.11 7.79
CA PRO A 98 -5.16 -9.95 6.53
C PRO A 98 -5.88 -8.61 6.43
N ALA A 99 -6.56 -8.17 7.50
CA ALA A 99 -7.24 -6.87 7.52
C ALA A 99 -6.26 -5.70 7.35
N LEU A 100 -5.08 -5.76 7.98
CA LEU A 100 -4.03 -4.76 7.83
C LEU A 100 -3.49 -4.70 6.39
N VAL A 101 -3.31 -5.86 5.73
CA VAL A 101 -2.90 -5.92 4.33
C VAL A 101 -3.95 -5.28 3.43
N GLU A 102 -5.22 -5.66 3.58
CA GLU A 102 -6.31 -5.11 2.77
C GLU A 102 -6.45 -3.60 2.94
N GLU A 103 -6.38 -3.11 4.18
CA GLU A 103 -6.47 -1.67 4.45
C GLU A 103 -5.24 -0.90 3.96
N ASN A 104 -4.05 -1.49 4.06
CA ASN A 104 -2.84 -0.89 3.49
C ASN A 104 -2.92 -0.75 1.96
N VAL A 105 -3.56 -1.70 1.27
CA VAL A 105 -3.84 -1.56 -0.17
C VAL A 105 -4.83 -0.43 -0.42
N ARG A 106 -5.91 -0.32 0.38
CA ARG A 106 -6.90 0.75 0.26
C ARG A 106 -6.27 2.15 0.42
N VAL A 107 -5.47 2.33 1.47
CA VAL A 107 -4.76 3.59 1.75
C VAL A 107 -3.77 3.93 0.63
N GLN A 108 -3.03 2.95 0.11
CA GLN A 108 -2.10 3.20 -0.98
C GLN A 108 -2.80 3.53 -2.30
N VAL A 109 -3.92 2.89 -2.61
CA VAL A 109 -4.76 3.27 -3.76
C VAL A 109 -5.20 4.73 -3.63
N GLU A 110 -5.69 5.14 -2.46
CA GLU A 110 -6.08 6.53 -2.21
C GLU A 110 -4.92 7.51 -2.35
N HIS A 111 -3.75 7.18 -1.79
CA HIS A 111 -2.53 8.00 -1.94
C HIS A 111 -2.14 8.18 -3.40
N ILE A 112 -2.14 7.10 -4.20
CA ILE A 112 -1.84 7.18 -5.64
C ILE A 112 -2.87 8.07 -6.34
N CYS A 113 -4.15 7.87 -6.06
CA CYS A 113 -5.22 8.67 -6.64
C CYS A 113 -5.04 10.16 -6.35
N ASN A 114 -4.57 10.52 -5.16
CA ASN A 114 -4.35 11.91 -4.74
C ASN A 114 -3.06 12.55 -5.30
N THR A 115 -2.23 11.81 -6.04
CA THR A 115 -1.04 12.38 -6.68
C THR A 115 -1.43 13.30 -7.83
N SER A 116 -0.65 14.38 -8.05
CA SER A 116 -0.88 15.28 -9.18
C SER A 116 -0.84 14.55 -10.53
N VAL A 117 -0.05 13.48 -10.65
CA VAL A 117 0.04 12.70 -11.90
C VAL A 117 -1.29 12.03 -12.24
N ILE A 118 -1.96 11.41 -11.27
CA ILE A 118 -3.27 10.78 -11.50
C ILE A 118 -4.36 11.83 -11.66
N GLN A 119 -4.36 12.88 -10.83
CA GLN A 119 -5.33 13.98 -10.95
C GLN A 119 -5.24 14.68 -12.31
N ASP A 120 -4.02 14.99 -12.79
CA ASP A 120 -3.80 15.56 -14.12
C ASP A 120 -4.20 14.60 -15.24
N ALA A 121 -4.00 13.29 -15.05
CA ALA A 121 -4.43 12.28 -16.01
C ALA A 121 -5.96 12.20 -16.11
N TRP A 122 -6.67 12.30 -14.98
CA TRP A 122 -8.14 12.31 -14.94
C TRP A 122 -8.76 13.64 -15.39
N ALA A 123 -8.05 14.76 -15.26
CA ALA A 123 -8.52 16.07 -15.71
C ALA A 123 -8.43 16.27 -17.24
N LYS A 124 -7.62 15.47 -17.93
CA LYS A 124 -7.48 15.56 -19.40
C LYS A 124 -8.72 15.03 -20.09
N LYS A 125 -9.24 15.82 -21.04
CA LYS A 125 -10.35 15.42 -21.93
C LYS A 125 -9.93 14.45 -23.04
N GLU A 126 -8.65 14.45 -23.38
CA GLU A 126 -8.06 13.64 -24.45
C GLU A 126 -7.02 12.69 -23.86
N GLY A 127 -7.14 11.40 -24.17
CA GLY A 127 -6.25 10.35 -23.66
C GLY A 127 -7.03 9.08 -23.30
N LYS A 128 -6.31 7.99 -23.03
CA LYS A 128 -6.94 6.78 -22.49
C LYS A 128 -7.27 6.96 -21.00
N PRO A 129 -8.41 6.46 -20.52
CA PRO A 129 -8.74 6.51 -19.11
C PRO A 129 -7.74 5.66 -18.32
N VAL A 130 -7.16 6.23 -17.27
CA VAL A 130 -6.28 5.51 -16.34
C VAL A 130 -7.09 5.09 -15.13
N TRP A 131 -7.14 3.79 -14.86
CA TRP A 131 -7.74 3.26 -13.63
C TRP A 131 -6.67 2.94 -12.60
N VAL A 132 -7.02 3.03 -11.31
CA VAL A 132 -6.20 2.59 -10.19
C VAL A 132 -6.98 1.50 -9.47
N HIS A 133 -6.45 0.29 -9.43
CA HIS A 133 -7.05 -0.90 -8.83
C HIS A 133 -6.30 -1.29 -7.56
N GLY A 134 -6.99 -1.97 -6.64
CA GLY A 134 -6.39 -2.47 -5.42
C GLY A 134 -6.77 -3.91 -5.16
N TRP A 135 -5.76 -4.79 -5.17
CA TRP A 135 -5.93 -6.24 -5.08
C TRP A 135 -5.08 -6.84 -3.96
N VAL A 136 -5.43 -8.06 -3.55
CA VAL A 136 -4.61 -8.90 -2.67
C VAL A 136 -4.33 -10.23 -3.34
N PHE A 137 -3.06 -10.60 -3.42
CA PHE A 137 -2.62 -11.91 -3.88
C PHE A 137 -2.53 -12.88 -2.71
N ASP A 138 -3.25 -14.00 -2.80
CA ASP A 138 -3.18 -15.07 -1.82
C ASP A 138 -2.07 -16.06 -2.21
N ILE A 139 -0.98 -16.04 -1.43
CA ILE A 139 0.21 -16.87 -1.64
C ILE A 139 -0.12 -18.37 -1.52
N ALA A 140 -1.08 -18.75 -0.66
CA ALA A 140 -1.34 -20.15 -0.37
C ALA A 140 -2.07 -20.86 -1.52
N ASN A 141 -2.93 -20.15 -2.25
CA ASN A 141 -3.73 -20.72 -3.33
C ASN A 141 -3.47 -20.09 -4.72
N GLY A 142 -2.61 -19.08 -4.80
CA GLY A 142 -2.23 -18.41 -6.04
C GLY A 142 -3.35 -17.57 -6.67
N LYS A 143 -4.36 -17.17 -5.91
CA LYS A 143 -5.51 -16.39 -6.42
C LYS A 143 -5.37 -14.91 -6.11
N ILE A 144 -5.96 -14.09 -6.98
CA ILE A 144 -6.12 -12.65 -6.76
C ILE A 144 -7.52 -12.42 -6.20
N LYS A 145 -7.59 -11.64 -5.11
CA LYS A 145 -8.81 -11.06 -4.56
C LYS A 145 -8.89 -9.59 -4.94
N ASP A 146 -9.93 -9.22 -5.69
CA ASP A 146 -10.26 -7.81 -5.90
C ASP A 146 -10.90 -7.24 -4.62
N LEU A 147 -10.45 -6.07 -4.17
CA LEU A 147 -11.03 -5.38 -3.02
C LEU A 147 -12.18 -4.44 -3.40
N GLU A 148 -12.53 -4.37 -4.69
CA GLU A 148 -13.60 -3.53 -5.24
C GLU A 148 -13.41 -2.04 -4.95
N ILE A 149 -12.15 -1.61 -4.87
CA ILE A 149 -11.75 -0.22 -4.58
C ILE A 149 -11.23 0.54 -5.79
N SER A 150 -11.51 0.04 -6.99
CA SER A 150 -11.06 0.66 -8.23
C SER A 150 -11.52 2.12 -8.32
N ARG A 151 -10.62 2.99 -8.76
CA ARG A 151 -10.85 4.43 -8.99
C ARG A 151 -10.47 4.78 -10.42
N GLY A 152 -11.25 5.63 -11.05
CA GLY A 152 -11.04 6.06 -12.41
C GLY A 152 -11.55 7.49 -12.63
N PRO A 153 -11.37 8.03 -13.84
CA PRO A 153 -11.88 9.35 -14.16
C PRO A 153 -13.41 9.40 -13.99
N SER A 154 -13.92 10.52 -13.46
CA SER A 154 -15.36 10.78 -13.38
C SER A 154 -15.95 10.73 -14.79
N ILE A 155 -16.81 9.76 -15.06
CA ILE A 155 -17.58 9.71 -16.30
C ILE A 155 -18.73 10.71 -16.12
N HIS A 156 -18.60 11.91 -16.69
CA HIS A 156 -19.70 12.87 -16.81
C HIS A 156 -20.57 12.53 -18.03
#